data_AF-A0A3S0N9L9-F1
#
_entry.id   AF-A0A3S0N9L9-F1
#
_cell.length_a   1.000
_cell.length_b   1.000
_cell.length_c   1.000
_cell.angle_alpha   90.00
_cell.angle_beta   90.00
_cell.angle_gamma   90.00
#
_symmetry.space_group_name_H-M   'P 1'
#
loop_
_entity.id
_entity.type
_entity.pdbx_description
1 polymer ?
#
loop_
_entity_poly.entity_id
_entity_poly.type
_entity_poly.pdbx_seq_one_letter_code
_entity_poly.pdbx_strand_id
1 'polypeptide(L)'
;MKLFPDTDSRNLFMKKGLPVVLAVVWAPVVWLALSGFIAPLLRPVTSSDLLSQVVVIPLTLIATRLLLRLFVRLSRSFSGTTS
;
A
#
# COMPACT_ATOMS: atom_id res chain seq x y z
N MET A 1 -16.12 -22.04 -8.27
CA MET A 1 -16.42 -21.91 -6.82
C MET A 1 -16.92 -20.49 -6.55
N LYS A 2 -18.09 -20.31 -5.94
CA LYS A 2 -18.59 -18.97 -5.55
C LYS A 2 -17.68 -18.45 -4.43
N LEU A 3 -16.91 -17.40 -4.72
CA LEU A 3 -15.96 -16.79 -3.77
C LEU A 3 -16.64 -16.17 -2.54
N PHE A 4 -17.96 -15.95 -2.59
CA PHE A 4 -18.76 -15.46 -1.46
C PHE A 4 -20.15 -16.13 -1.49
N PRO A 5 -20.45 -17.05 -0.55
CA PRO A 5 -21.76 -17.68 -0.44
C PRO A 5 -22.83 -16.73 0.13
N ASP A 6 -22.42 -15.70 0.90
CA ASP A 6 -23.31 -14.75 1.58
C ASP A 6 -23.07 -13.28 1.16
N THR A 7 -24.16 -12.54 0.96
CA THR A 7 -24.15 -11.11 0.59
C THR A 7 -23.51 -10.24 1.69
N ASP A 8 -23.70 -10.62 2.96
CA ASP A 8 -23.10 -9.93 4.11
C ASP A 8 -21.59 -10.08 4.18
N SER A 9 -21.09 -11.29 3.87
CA SER A 9 -19.64 -11.56 3.78
C SER A 9 -19.00 -10.75 2.66
N ARG A 10 -19.70 -10.57 1.53
CA ARG A 10 -19.25 -9.72 0.41
C ARG A 10 -19.16 -8.26 0.81
N ASN A 11 -20.17 -7.73 1.51
CA ASN A 11 -20.17 -6.34 1.97
C ASN A 11 -19.06 -6.05 2.99
N LEU A 12 -18.80 -7.01 3.89
CA LEU A 12 -17.73 -6.90 4.89
C LEU A 12 -16.34 -6.94 4.23
N PHE A 13 -16.16 -7.79 3.21
CA PHE A 13 -14.95 -7.83 2.40
C PHE A 13 -14.76 -6.55 1.58
N MET A 14 -15.83 -6.00 0.97
CA MET A 14 -15.74 -4.73 0.23
C MET A 14 -15.39 -3.54 1.12
N LYS A 15 -15.89 -3.49 2.37
CA LYS A 15 -15.59 -2.41 3.32
C LYS A 15 -14.21 -2.52 3.97
N LYS A 16 -13.74 -3.74 4.28
CA LYS A 16 -12.49 -3.94 5.04
C LYS A 16 -11.37 -4.60 4.25
N GLY A 17 -11.69 -5.57 3.41
CA GLY A 17 -10.72 -6.34 2.63
C GLY A 17 -10.23 -5.58 1.39
N LEU A 18 -11.12 -4.91 0.65
CA LEU A 18 -10.77 -4.19 -0.57
C LEU A 18 -9.66 -3.14 -0.38
N PRO A 19 -9.72 -2.23 0.61
CA PRO A 19 -8.63 -1.26 0.82
C PRO A 19 -7.30 -1.92 1.22
N VAL A 20 -7.34 -3.08 1.89
CA VAL A 20 -6.14 -3.84 2.27
C VAL A 20 -5.52 -4.51 1.05
N VAL A 21 -6.32 -5.22 0.25
CA VAL A 21 -5.85 -5.89 -0.98
C VAL A 21 -5.29 -4.86 -1.95
N LEU A 22 -5.97 -3.72 -2.11
CA LEU A 22 -5.48 -2.63 -2.95
C LEU A 22 -4.14 -2.09 -2.43
N ALA A 23 -4.00 -1.83 -1.13
CA ALA A 23 -2.72 -1.39 -0.56
C ALA A 23 -1.58 -2.40 -0.77
N VAL A 24 -1.87 -3.70 -0.68
CA VAL A 24 -0.90 -4.78 -0.90
C VAL A 24 -0.50 -4.88 -2.38
N VAL A 25 -1.46 -4.79 -3.30
CA VAL A 25 -1.21 -4.79 -4.76
C VAL A 25 -0.34 -3.59 -5.16
N TRP A 26 -0.48 -2.46 -4.49
CA TRP A 26 0.34 -1.27 -4.73
C TRP A 26 1.71 -1.31 -4.05
N ALA A 27 1.97 -2.23 -3.12
CA ALA A 27 3.24 -2.28 -2.39
C ALA A 27 4.48 -2.45 -3.30
N PRO A 28 4.48 -3.33 -4.33
CA PRO A 28 5.61 -3.45 -5.26
C PRO A 28 5.83 -2.19 -6.10
N VAL A 29 4.75 -1.50 -6.49
CA VAL A 29 4.83 -0.25 -7.26
C VAL A 29 5.45 0.86 -6.43
N VAL A 30 5.02 1.00 -5.17
CA VAL A 30 5.57 1.95 -4.21
C VAL A 30 7.04 1.64 -3.92
N TRP A 31 7.38 0.35 -3.78
CA TRP A 31 8.77 -0.09 -3.63
C TRP A 31 9.63 0.33 -4.82
N LEU A 32 9.21 0.03 -6.05
CA LEU A 32 9.95 0.38 -7.27
C LEU A 32 10.09 1.90 -7.42
N ALA A 33 9.05 2.67 -7.13
CA ALA A 33 9.09 4.13 -7.18
C ALA A 33 10.09 4.70 -6.14
N LEU A 34 10.04 4.21 -4.90
CA LEU A 34 10.98 4.61 -3.85
C LEU A 34 12.41 4.20 -4.18
N SER A 35 12.63 2.96 -4.62
CA SER A 35 13.94 2.48 -5.03
C SER A 35 14.51 3.30 -6.19
N GLY A 36 13.68 3.62 -7.19
CA GLY A 36 14.09 4.41 -8.34
C GLY A 36 14.42 5.87 -8.01
N PHE A 37 13.85 6.43 -6.94
CA PHE A 37 14.09 7.82 -6.54
C PHE A 37 15.19 7.95 -5.47
N ILE A 38 15.18 7.05 -4.47
CA ILE A 38 16.06 7.10 -3.31
C ILE A 38 17.41 6.43 -3.58
N ALA A 39 17.45 5.31 -4.30
CA ALA A 39 18.71 4.63 -4.58
C ALA A 39 19.71 5.51 -5.37
N PRO A 40 19.32 6.23 -6.46
CA PRO A 40 20.25 7.14 -7.13
C PRO A 40 20.65 8.35 -6.26
N LEU A 41 19.79 8.80 -5.35
CA LEU A 41 20.14 9.86 -4.39
C LEU A 41 21.18 9.41 -3.36
N LEU A 42 21.10 8.14 -2.92
CA LEU A 42 22.00 7.56 -1.92
C LEU A 42 23.29 7.01 -2.51
N ARG A 43 23.30 6.59 -3.78
CA ARG A 43 24.50 6.09 -4.49
C ARG A 43 25.77 6.93 -4.30
N PRO A 44 25.75 8.27 -4.38
CA PRO A 44 26.95 9.08 -4.14
C PRO A 44 27.45 9.04 -2.69
N VAL A 45 26.61 8.66 -1.72
CA VAL A 45 26.94 8.65 -0.28
C VAL A 45 27.31 7.26 0.21
N THR A 46 26.55 6.23 -0.19
CA THR A 46 26.70 4.87 0.35
C THR A 46 27.59 3.96 -0.50
N SER A 47 27.85 4.30 -1.77
CA SER A 47 28.62 3.50 -2.76
C SER A 47 28.20 2.03 -2.93
N SER A 48 27.15 1.58 -2.23
CA SER A 48 26.65 0.21 -2.17
C SER A 48 25.13 0.22 -2.26
N ASP A 49 24.60 -0.58 -3.19
CA ASP A 49 23.16 -0.77 -3.36
C ASP A 49 22.52 -1.52 -2.18
N LEU A 50 23.32 -2.24 -1.36
CA LEU A 50 22.83 -2.90 -0.15
C LEU A 50 22.51 -1.89 0.96
N LEU A 51 23.39 -0.90 1.16
CA LEU A 51 23.19 0.15 2.16
C LEU A 51 22.02 1.07 1.81
N SER A 52 21.80 1.34 0.52
CA SER A 52 20.63 2.11 0.07
C SER A 52 19.33 1.35 0.34
N GLN A 53 19.31 0.02 0.19
CA GLN A 53 18.14 -0.80 0.51
C GLN A 53 17.78 -0.79 2.00
N VAL A 54 18.76 -0.68 2.91
CA VAL A 54 18.49 -0.55 4.36
C VAL A 54 17.63 0.68 4.66
N VAL A 55 17.73 1.74 3.86
CA VAL A 55 16.92 2.96 3.99
C VAL A 55 15.60 2.82 3.23
N VAL A 56 15.62 2.21 2.04
CA VAL A 56 14.42 2.04 1.21
C VAL A 56 13.38 1.14 1.87
N ILE A 57 13.78 0.03 2.50
CA ILE A 57 12.87 -0.91 3.18
C ILE A 57 11.94 -0.25 4.20
N PRO A 58 12.45 0.45 5.23
CA PRO A 58 11.59 1.10 6.21
C PRO A 58 10.73 2.20 5.57
N LEU A 59 11.25 2.93 4.58
CA LEU A 59 10.49 3.92 3.84
C LEU A 59 9.32 3.31 3.06
N THR A 60 9.51 2.16 2.41
CA THR A 60 8.41 1.46 1.75
C THR A 60 7.37 1.01 2.75
N LEU A 61 7.76 0.45 3.91
CA LEU A 61 6.80 0.07 4.95
C LEU A 61 5.97 1.27 5.45
N ILE A 62 6.60 2.43 5.63
CA ILE A 62 5.92 3.67 6.01
C ILE A 62 4.96 4.11 4.90
N ALA A 63 5.43 4.13 3.66
CA ALA A 63 4.63 4.52 2.51
C ALA A 63 3.42 3.59 2.30
N THR A 64 3.59 2.27 2.40
CA THR A 64 2.49 1.30 2.34
C THR A 64 1.49 1.49 3.47
N ARG A 65 1.96 1.78 4.70
CA ARG A 65 1.05 2.13 5.82
C ARG A 65 0.29 3.42 5.58
N LEU A 66 0.93 4.43 5.01
CA LEU A 66 0.26 5.68 4.62
C LEU A 66 -0.78 5.43 3.54
N LEU A 67 -0.44 4.64 2.52
CA LEU A 67 -1.36 4.24 1.46
C LEU A 67 -2.58 3.50 2.03
N LEU A 68 -2.36 2.57 2.95
CA LEU A 68 -3.43 1.84 3.63
C LEU A 68 -4.34 2.80 4.42
N ARG A 69 -3.76 3.74 5.19
CA ARG A 69 -4.55 4.77 5.88
C ARG A 69 -5.34 5.63 4.91
N LEU A 70 -4.75 5.99 3.77
CA LEU A 70 -5.37 6.80 2.74
C LEU A 70 -6.54 6.06 2.11
N PHE A 71 -6.36 4.80 1.72
CA PHE A 71 -7.43 3.96 1.17
C PHE A 71 -8.54 3.66 2.17
N VAL A 72 -8.22 3.41 3.45
CA VAL A 72 -9.25 3.25 4.50
C VAL A 72 -10.03 4.55 4.69
N ARG A 73 -9.37 5.71 4.70
CA ARG A 73 -10.03 7.01 4.82
C ARG A 73 -10.90 7.31 3.59
N LEU A 74 -10.40 7.01 2.40
CA LEU A 74 -11.13 7.16 1.14
C LEU A 74 -12.34 6.23 1.08
N SER A 75 -12.16 4.95 1.48
CA SER A 75 -13.24 3.97 1.57
C SER A 75 -14.34 4.43 2.53
N ARG A 76 -13.97 4.96 3.71
CA ARG A 76 -14.94 5.57 4.64
C ARG A 76 -15.68 6.74 4.02
N SER A 77 -14.97 7.63 3.33
CA SER A 77 -15.56 8.79 2.63
C SER A 77 -16.55 8.36 1.53
N PHE A 78 -16.22 7.33 0.75
CA PHE A 78 -17.12 6.80 -0.28
C PHE A 78 -18.33 6.06 0.29
N SER A 79 -18.20 5.43 1.46
CA SER A 79 -19.32 4.79 2.16
C SER A 79 -20.22 5.77 2.95
N GLY A 80 -19.91 7.07 2.94
CA GLY A 80 -20.64 8.11 3.66
C GLY A 80 -21.67 8.89 2.84
N THR A 81 -21.85 8.59 1.55
CA THR A 81 -22.76 9.36 0.66
C THR A 81 -23.99 8.55 0.23
N THR A 82 -24.65 7.91 1.19
CA THR A 82 -26.03 7.41 1.05
C THR A 82 -26.73 7.50 2.40
N SER A 83 -27.07 8.72 2.82
CA SER A 83 -28.14 8.96 3.79
C SER A 83 -28.89 10.21 3.35
#